data_AF-F4QM51-F1
#
_entry.id   AF-F4QM51-F1
#
_cell.length_a   1.000
_cell.length_b   1.000
_cell.length_c   1.000
_cell.angle_alpha   90.00
_cell.angle_beta   90.00
_cell.angle_gamma   90.00
#
_symmetry.space_group_name_H-M   'P 1'
#
loop_
_entity.id
_entity.type
_entity.pdbx_description
1 polymer ?
#
loop_
_entity_poly.entity_id
_entity_poly.type
_entity_poly.pdbx_seq_one_letter_code
_entity_poly.pdbx_strand_id
1 'polypeptide(L)'
;MMKFAVAAIAVLAFGAALPGSALARTDAENMRCRAVGETMVKMGDTLKETIGLLREGMTSPSAEDTETLQQMDELAASTKSVGEALGEIYKAAPTPTPALMEELNTTGMDDLIKQAEACV
;
A
#
# COMPACT_ATOMS: atom_id res chain seq x y z
N MET A 1 1.55 15.44 61.85
CA MET A 1 0.45 14.77 61.12
C MET A 1 0.44 15.36 59.71
N MET A 2 1.10 14.73 58.72
CA MET A 2 0.48 13.81 57.73
C MET A 2 -0.68 14.52 56.97
N LYS A 3 -0.68 14.75 55.64
CA LYS A 3 -0.08 14.01 54.52
C LYS A 3 0.09 14.93 53.29
N PHE A 4 1.27 14.88 52.66
CA PHE A 4 1.39 15.05 51.22
C PHE A 4 0.98 13.74 50.54
N ALA A 5 0.28 13.82 49.41
CA ALA A 5 0.19 12.70 48.47
C ALA A 5 0.13 13.24 47.04
N VAL A 6 1.32 13.52 46.51
CA VAL A 6 1.62 13.40 45.09
C VAL A 6 1.60 11.91 44.75
N ALA A 7 0.93 11.51 43.68
CA ALA A 7 1.39 10.44 42.78
C ALA A 7 0.44 10.32 41.58
N ALA A 8 0.82 10.98 40.49
CA ALA A 8 0.44 10.54 39.16
C ALA A 8 1.09 9.16 38.94
N ILE A 9 0.28 8.11 38.87
CA ILE A 9 0.75 6.78 38.53
C ILE A 9 0.59 6.63 37.02
N ALA A 10 1.62 7.08 36.30
CA ALA A 10 1.91 6.62 34.97
C ALA A 10 2.50 5.20 35.11
N VAL A 11 1.66 4.17 35.01
CA VAL A 11 2.15 2.81 34.76
C VAL A 11 2.17 2.64 33.26
N LEU A 12 3.28 3.09 32.67
CA LEU A 12 3.79 2.53 31.44
C LEU A 12 4.09 1.06 31.71
N ALA A 13 3.14 0.19 31.36
CA ALA A 13 3.39 -1.23 31.23
C ALA A 13 4.30 -1.42 30.00
N PHE A 14 5.60 -1.22 30.19
CA PHE A 14 6.62 -1.80 29.32
C PHE A 14 6.57 -3.32 29.55
N GLY A 15 5.64 -3.97 28.88
CA GLY A 15 5.68 -5.41 28.65
C GLY A 15 6.96 -5.72 27.89
N ALA A 16 7.70 -6.69 28.41
CA ALA A 16 8.97 -7.15 27.89
C ALA A 16 8.93 -7.33 26.36
N ALA A 17 9.88 -6.72 25.67
CA ALA A 17 10.19 -7.01 24.28
C ALA A 17 10.65 -8.46 24.18
N LEU A 18 9.71 -9.36 23.83
CA LEU A 18 10.04 -10.66 23.28
C LEU A 18 10.59 -10.43 21.87
N PRO A 19 11.80 -10.93 21.55
CA PRO A 19 12.33 -10.84 20.19
C PRO A 19 11.53 -11.82 19.32
N GLY A 20 10.53 -11.32 18.61
CA GLY A 20 9.74 -12.13 17.66
C GLY A 20 8.29 -11.70 17.42
N SER A 21 7.75 -10.72 18.16
CA SER A 21 6.40 -10.24 17.91
C SER A 21 6.43 -9.01 17.01
N ALA A 22 6.28 -9.20 15.70
CA ALA A 22 5.52 -8.24 14.92
C ALA A 22 4.21 -8.00 15.69
N LEU A 23 3.94 -6.76 16.11
CA LEU A 23 2.67 -6.42 16.73
C LEU A 23 1.57 -6.95 15.79
N ALA A 24 0.72 -7.85 16.29
CA ALA A 24 -0.36 -8.38 15.48
C ALA A 24 -1.23 -7.19 15.01
N ARG A 25 -1.12 -6.85 13.73
CA ARG A 25 -1.94 -5.80 13.09
C ARG A 25 -3.42 -6.14 13.31
N THR A 26 -4.23 -5.13 13.59
CA THR A 26 -5.68 -5.26 13.74
C THR A 26 -6.33 -5.67 12.42
N ASP A 27 -7.54 -6.24 12.48
CA ASP A 27 -8.31 -6.58 11.28
C ASP A 27 -8.53 -5.38 10.35
N ALA A 28 -8.69 -4.18 10.92
CA ALA A 28 -8.81 -2.94 10.17
C ALA A 28 -7.52 -2.56 9.43
N GLU A 29 -6.36 -2.70 10.08
CA GLU A 29 -5.06 -2.45 9.46
C GLU A 29 -4.76 -3.49 8.36
N ASN A 30 -5.05 -4.77 8.62
CA ASN A 30 -4.90 -5.83 7.63
C ASN A 30 -5.83 -5.63 6.42
N MET A 31 -7.08 -5.24 6.65
CA MET A 31 -8.03 -4.86 5.58
C MET A 31 -7.48 -3.69 4.76
N ARG A 32 -6.89 -2.69 5.42
CA ARG A 32 -6.30 -1.54 4.74
C ARG A 32 -5.10 -1.92 3.88
N CYS A 33 -4.23 -2.79 4.37
CA CYS A 33 -3.10 -3.29 3.60
C CYS A 33 -3.54 -4.14 2.40
N ARG A 34 -4.57 -4.96 2.55
CA ARG A 34 -5.21 -5.65 1.44
C ARG A 34 -5.77 -4.65 0.42
N ALA A 35 -6.47 -3.61 0.87
CA ALA A 35 -7.05 -2.57 0.01
C ALA A 35 -5.99 -1.78 -0.77
N VAL A 36 -4.86 -1.46 -0.13
CA VAL A 36 -3.69 -0.86 -0.79
C VAL A 36 -3.17 -1.80 -1.88
N GLY A 37 -3.01 -3.10 -1.57
CA GLY A 37 -2.61 -4.11 -2.55
C GLY A 37 -3.54 -4.17 -3.76
N GLU A 38 -4.84 -4.29 -3.52
CA GLU A 38 -5.88 -4.31 -4.58
C GLU A 38 -5.86 -3.01 -5.42
N THR A 39 -5.60 -1.86 -4.79
CA THR A 39 -5.48 -0.57 -5.49
C THR A 39 -4.25 -0.52 -6.38
N MET A 40 -3.09 -1.00 -5.90
CA MET A 40 -1.86 -1.06 -6.69
C MET A 40 -1.97 -2.03 -7.88
N VAL A 41 -2.64 -3.18 -7.72
CA VAL A 41 -2.93 -4.09 -8.84
C VAL A 41 -3.72 -3.36 -9.93
N LYS A 42 -4.83 -2.72 -9.53
CA LYS A 42 -5.68 -1.97 -10.45
C LYS A 42 -4.91 -0.85 -11.17
N MET A 43 -4.03 -0.14 -10.46
CA MET A 43 -3.20 0.91 -11.04
C MET A 43 -2.18 0.35 -12.03
N GLY A 44 -1.51 -0.75 -11.70
CA GLY A 44 -0.60 -1.43 -12.62
C GLY A 44 -1.30 -1.88 -13.91
N ASP A 45 -2.51 -2.45 -13.80
CA ASP A 45 -3.31 -2.86 -14.96
C ASP A 45 -3.76 -1.65 -15.80
N THR A 46 -4.20 -0.56 -15.16
CA THR A 46 -4.64 0.67 -15.84
C THR A 46 -3.47 1.37 -16.56
N LEU A 47 -2.29 1.38 -15.93
CA LEU A 47 -1.07 1.90 -16.57
C LEU A 47 -0.70 1.06 -17.79
N LYS A 48 -0.75 -0.27 -17.68
CA LYS A 48 -0.49 -1.19 -18.79
C LYS A 48 -1.45 -0.97 -19.95
N GLU A 49 -2.73 -0.80 -19.67
CA GLU A 49 -3.75 -0.47 -20.69
C GLU A 49 -3.47 0.88 -21.35
N THR A 50 -3.14 1.91 -20.56
CA THR A 50 -2.80 3.25 -21.06
C THR A 50 -1.58 3.21 -21.99
N ILE A 51 -0.54 2.44 -21.64
CA ILE A 51 0.63 2.23 -22.48
C ILE A 51 0.25 1.53 -23.79
N GLY A 52 -0.66 0.56 -23.74
CA GLY A 52 -1.21 -0.08 -24.94
C GLY A 52 -1.86 0.93 -25.89
N LEU A 53 -2.76 1.76 -25.35
CA LEU A 53 -3.44 2.83 -26.11
C LEU A 53 -2.45 3.85 -26.69
N LEU A 54 -1.41 4.22 -25.94
CA LEU A 54 -0.35 5.11 -26.43
C LEU A 54 0.41 4.46 -27.59
N ARG A 55 0.83 3.20 -27.46
CA ARG A 55 1.52 2.46 -28.53
C ARG A 55 0.66 2.38 -29.80
N GLU A 56 -0.63 2.13 -29.67
CA GLU A 56 -1.58 2.07 -30.79
C GLU A 56 -1.78 3.44 -31.47
N GLY A 57 -1.73 4.53 -30.69
CA GLY A 57 -1.87 5.89 -31.20
C GLY A 57 -0.63 6.43 -31.92
N MET A 58 0.52 5.78 -31.80
CA MET A 58 1.79 6.23 -32.38
C MET A 58 2.05 5.60 -33.75
N THR A 59 2.12 6.43 -34.79
CA THR A 59 2.36 5.97 -36.18
C THR A 59 3.84 5.78 -36.53
N SER A 60 4.72 6.59 -35.94
CA SER A 60 6.18 6.54 -36.12
C SER A 60 6.88 6.95 -34.81
N PRO A 61 6.84 6.10 -33.77
CA PRO A 61 7.48 6.42 -32.49
C PRO A 61 8.99 6.62 -32.68
N SER A 62 9.54 7.63 -32.02
CA SER A 62 10.98 7.78 -31.91
C SER A 62 11.59 6.69 -31.02
N ALA A 63 12.92 6.61 -30.99
CA ALA A 63 13.62 5.72 -30.05
C ALA A 63 13.33 6.11 -28.60
N GLU A 64 13.29 7.42 -28.30
CA GLU A 64 12.99 7.96 -26.96
C GLU A 64 11.55 7.64 -26.52
N ASP A 65 10.58 7.72 -27.44
CA ASP A 65 9.21 7.32 -27.14
C ASP A 65 9.12 5.83 -26.80
N THR A 66 9.84 5.01 -27.57
CA THR A 66 9.87 3.55 -27.37
C THR A 66 10.48 3.21 -26.02
N GLU A 67 11.58 3.87 -25.65
CA GLU A 67 12.24 3.71 -24.35
C GLU A 67 11.34 4.16 -23.20
N THR A 68 10.70 5.33 -23.33
CA THR A 68 9.76 5.85 -22.33
C THR A 68 8.61 4.88 -22.11
N LEU A 69 7.99 4.39 -23.19
CA LEU A 69 6.90 3.42 -23.10
C LEU A 69 7.35 2.07 -22.54
N GLN A 70 8.63 1.71 -22.67
CA GLN A 70 9.18 0.51 -22.03
C GLN A 70 9.37 0.74 -20.52
N GLN A 71 9.92 1.88 -20.10
CA GLN A 71 10.06 2.22 -18.68
C GLN A 71 8.71 2.30 -17.97
N MET A 72 7.70 2.88 -18.64
CA MET A 72 6.32 2.88 -18.13
C MET A 72 5.76 1.46 -17.99
N ASP A 73 6.12 0.54 -18.91
CA ASP A 73 5.68 -0.86 -18.87
C ASP A 73 6.26 -1.59 -17.67
N GLU A 74 7.56 -1.38 -17.42
CA GLU A 74 8.27 -1.92 -16.26
C GLU A 74 7.69 -1.36 -14.95
N LEU A 75 7.36 -0.05 -14.92
CA LEU A 75 6.69 0.57 -13.77
C LEU A 75 5.30 -0.02 -13.52
N ALA A 76 4.51 -0.24 -14.58
CA ALA A 76 3.19 -0.86 -14.47
C ALA A 76 3.29 -2.29 -13.91
N ALA A 77 4.23 -3.08 -14.43
CA ALA A 77 4.50 -4.44 -13.95
C ALA A 77 4.98 -4.46 -12.50
N SER A 78 5.89 -3.56 -12.11
CA SER A 78 6.38 -3.45 -10.73
C SER A 78 5.27 -3.03 -9.77
N THR A 79 4.46 -2.05 -10.15
CA THR A 79 3.33 -1.57 -9.33
C THR A 79 2.34 -2.70 -9.08
N LYS A 80 1.98 -3.44 -10.13
CA LYS A 80 1.12 -4.62 -10.03
C LYS A 80 1.70 -5.69 -9.12
N SER A 81 2.99 -6.02 -9.29
CA SER A 81 3.69 -7.03 -8.51
C SER A 81 3.68 -6.73 -7.00
N VAL A 82 3.93 -5.47 -6.61
CA VAL A 82 3.80 -5.04 -5.21
C VAL A 82 2.37 -5.22 -4.70
N GLY A 83 1.38 -4.86 -5.52
CA GLY A 83 -0.03 -5.05 -5.20
C GLY A 83 -0.41 -6.52 -4.98
N GLU A 84 0.04 -7.41 -5.87
CA GLU A 84 -0.17 -8.86 -5.77
C GLU A 84 0.51 -9.45 -4.52
N ALA A 85 1.74 -9.00 -4.21
CA ALA A 85 2.45 -9.43 -3.02
C ALA A 85 1.70 -9.05 -1.74
N LEU A 86 1.21 -7.80 -1.63
CA LEU A 86 0.37 -7.37 -0.52
C LEU A 86 -0.94 -8.15 -0.46
N GLY A 87 -1.59 -8.38 -1.61
CA GLY A 87 -2.79 -9.20 -1.71
C GLY A 87 -2.60 -10.61 -1.16
N GLU A 88 -1.46 -11.25 -1.46
CA GLU A 88 -1.13 -12.58 -0.94
C GLU A 88 -0.79 -12.58 0.55
N ILE A 89 -0.03 -11.57 1.03
CA ILE A 89 0.29 -11.41 2.46
C ILE A 89 -1.01 -11.25 3.28
N TYR A 90 -1.95 -10.46 2.77
CA TYR A 90 -3.19 -10.09 3.46
C TYR A 90 -4.43 -10.81 2.96
N LYS A 91 -4.29 -11.95 2.27
CA LYS A 91 -5.44 -12.67 1.70
C LYS A 91 -6.47 -13.12 2.73
N ALA A 92 -6.04 -13.37 3.96
CA ALA A 92 -6.91 -13.74 5.08
C ALA A 92 -7.58 -12.53 5.75
N ALA A 93 -7.16 -11.31 5.41
CA ALA A 93 -7.77 -10.09 5.93
C ALA A 93 -9.21 -9.95 5.42
N PRO A 94 -10.08 -9.27 6.19
CA PRO A 94 -11.41 -8.93 5.74
C PRO A 94 -11.40 -8.21 4.37
N THR A 95 -12.46 -8.41 3.58
CA THR A 95 -12.60 -7.73 2.30
C THR A 95 -12.65 -6.21 2.50
N PRO A 96 -11.91 -5.42 1.70
CA PRO A 96 -11.99 -3.96 1.74
C PRO A 96 -13.40 -3.45 1.52
N THR A 97 -13.79 -2.43 2.28
CA THR A 97 -15.08 -1.76 2.06
C THR A 97 -15.02 -0.88 0.81
N PRO A 98 -16.17 -0.64 0.12
CA PRO A 98 -16.20 0.26 -1.02
C PRO A 98 -15.70 1.68 -0.71
N ALA A 99 -16.03 2.20 0.48
CA ALA A 99 -15.59 3.54 0.92
C ALA A 99 -14.07 3.62 1.07
N LEU A 100 -13.43 2.57 1.62
CA LEU A 100 -11.98 2.49 1.73
C LEU A 100 -11.32 2.40 0.34
N MET A 101 -11.91 1.64 -0.58
CA MET A 101 -11.41 1.57 -1.95
C MET A 101 -11.54 2.92 -2.67
N GLU A 102 -12.64 3.65 -2.48
CA GLU A 102 -12.83 4.99 -3.04
C GLU A 102 -11.81 6.00 -2.49
N GLU A 103 -11.57 5.97 -1.18
CA GLU A 103 -10.51 6.76 -0.53
C GLU A 103 -9.14 6.48 -1.16
N LEU A 104 -8.76 5.20 -1.29
CA LEU A 104 -7.46 4.82 -1.85
C LEU A 104 -7.33 5.15 -3.35
N ASN A 105 -8.41 5.02 -4.13
CA ASN A 105 -8.41 5.39 -5.55
C ASN A 105 -8.22 6.91 -5.78
N THR A 106 -8.52 7.73 -4.78
CA THR A 106 -8.33 9.20 -4.84
C THR A 106 -7.08 9.66 -4.09
N THR A 107 -6.37 8.73 -3.45
CA THR A 107 -5.11 9.00 -2.75
C THR A 107 -3.98 9.23 -3.76
N GLY A 108 -3.11 10.20 -3.50
CA GLY A 108 -1.94 10.45 -4.33
C GLY A 108 -0.95 9.27 -4.28
N MET A 109 -0.21 9.05 -5.38
CA MET A 109 0.73 7.93 -5.50
C MET A 109 1.74 7.86 -4.35
N ASP A 110 2.31 9.01 -3.94
CA ASP A 110 3.30 9.07 -2.86
C ASP A 110 2.74 8.54 -1.53
N ASP A 111 1.48 8.86 -1.23
CA ASP A 111 0.84 8.42 0.00
C ASP A 111 0.40 6.95 -0.10
N LEU A 112 0.05 6.47 -1.30
CA LEU A 112 -0.22 5.05 -1.53
C LEU A 112 1.06 4.22 -1.35
N ILE A 113 2.21 4.70 -1.85
CA ILE A 113 3.52 4.05 -1.66
C ILE A 113 3.88 3.99 -0.18
N LYS A 114 3.77 5.08 0.57
CA LYS A 114 4.03 5.08 2.03
C LYS A 114 3.13 4.09 2.76
N GLN A 115 1.87 3.97 2.34
CA GLN A 115 0.95 3.01 2.93
C GLN A 115 1.32 1.57 2.59
N ALA A 116 1.77 1.30 1.36
CA ALA A 116 2.29 0.00 0.97
C ALA A 116 3.54 -0.38 1.78
N GLU A 117 4.46 0.56 1.98
CA GLU A 117 5.65 0.39 2.82
C GLU A 117 5.29 0.10 4.28
N ALA A 118 4.29 0.80 4.82
CA ALA A 118 3.79 0.57 6.18
C ALA A 118 3.09 -0.79 6.36
N CYS A 119 2.80 -1.51 5.27
CA CYS A 119 2.18 -2.82 5.25
C CYS A 119 3.20 -3.98 5.18
N VAL A 120 4.49 -3.69 4.99
CA VAL A 120 5.55 -4.70 5.04
C VAL A 120 6.22 -4.76 6.41
#